data_AF-A0A7V2ATI6-F1
#
_entry.id   AF-A0A7V2ATI6-F1
#
_cell.length_a   1.000
_cell.length_b   1.000
_cell.length_c   1.000
_cell.angle_alpha   90.00
_cell.angle_beta   90.00
_cell.angle_gamma   90.00
#
_symmetry.space_group_name_H-M   'P 1'
#
loop_
_entity.id
_entity.type
_entity.pdbx_description
1 polymer ?
#
loop_
_entity_poly.entity_id
_entity_poly.type
_entity_poly.pdbx_seq_one_letter_code
_entity_poly.pdbx_strand_id
1 'polypeptide(L)'
;PATPYTTNADGHGVAWNNSPFEDVAEFGFGMRLAIDKQQEYARELLGKISSKIGDKLVKAILENEQAGEAGIKEQRGNIAALKKKLEGIDTPDAKNLLSLADTLVRKSVWILGGDGWAYDIGYGGLDHVIAQRRNVNILVLDTETYSNTGGQMSKATPLGAVAKFAAAGKRTPKKDLAWMAMSYGNVYVARVAIGANEGQTIKAFLEAEAYDGPSIIIAYSPCIGQGYNPIKGPDQQELAVKSGYWPLVRYNPELMAEGKNPLQIDSKAPSIPLEEYIYNENRYNVLRHTLPDEAAKLLVEAQEDVRRRWRMYEHMASMKYGDE
;
A
#
# COMPACT_ATOMS: atom_id res chain seq x y z
N PRO A 1 10.93 -19.45 17.21
CA PRO A 1 9.58 -19.66 16.64
C PRO A 1 8.58 -18.58 17.12
N ALA A 2 8.94 -17.30 17.01
CA ALA A 2 8.09 -16.20 17.45
C ALA A 2 7.30 -15.63 16.26
N THR A 3 5.98 -15.47 16.42
CA THR A 3 5.11 -14.85 15.43
C THR A 3 4.49 -13.59 16.04
N PRO A 4 4.68 -12.40 15.43
CA PRO A 4 4.16 -11.15 15.99
C PRO A 4 2.66 -10.94 15.70
N TYR A 5 2.13 -11.57 14.64
CA TYR A 5 0.71 -11.54 14.34
C TYR A 5 -0.07 -12.39 15.35
N THR A 6 -1.23 -11.89 15.77
CA THR A 6 -2.11 -12.55 16.73
C THR A 6 -3.57 -12.40 16.31
N THR A 7 -4.47 -13.02 17.07
CA THR A 7 -5.92 -12.92 16.86
C THR A 7 -6.54 -11.94 17.84
N ASN A 8 -7.70 -11.40 17.48
CA ASN A 8 -8.57 -10.70 18.41
C ASN A 8 -9.29 -11.69 19.35
N ALA A 9 -10.16 -11.17 20.23
CA ALA A 9 -10.91 -11.97 21.19
C ALA A 9 -11.86 -13.00 20.55
N ASP A 10 -12.28 -12.78 19.30
CA ASP A 10 -13.14 -13.70 18.54
C ASP A 10 -12.34 -14.76 17.77
N GLY A 11 -11.02 -14.79 17.90
CA GLY A 11 -10.14 -15.70 17.17
C GLY A 11 -9.87 -15.29 15.71
N HIS A 12 -10.29 -14.09 15.30
CA HIS A 12 -10.00 -13.56 13.96
C HIS A 12 -8.66 -12.83 13.96
N GLY A 13 -7.82 -13.10 12.96
CA GLY A 13 -6.51 -12.48 12.84
C GLY A 13 -5.98 -12.51 11.41
N VAL A 14 -4.74 -12.05 11.24
CA VAL A 14 -4.06 -12.02 9.94
C VAL A 14 -3.58 -13.42 9.58
N ALA A 15 -4.06 -13.96 8.47
CA ALA A 15 -3.43 -15.11 7.82
C ALA A 15 -2.17 -14.61 7.09
N TRP A 16 -0.99 -14.87 7.66
CA TRP A 16 0.28 -14.38 7.13
C TRP A 16 1.06 -15.50 6.43
N ASN A 17 1.64 -15.17 5.28
CA ASN A 17 2.53 -16.05 4.55
C ASN A 17 3.58 -15.22 3.80
N ASN A 18 4.73 -15.82 3.49
CA ASN A 18 5.82 -15.19 2.76
C ASN A 18 6.22 -16.08 1.58
N SER A 19 6.06 -15.53 0.38
CA SER A 19 6.59 -16.10 -0.86
C SER A 19 8.07 -15.72 -1.03
N PRO A 20 8.77 -16.16 -2.08
CA PRO A 20 10.04 -15.58 -2.48
C PRO A 20 10.00 -14.05 -2.62
N PHE A 21 11.19 -13.46 -2.69
CA PHE A 21 11.35 -12.00 -2.65
C PHE A 21 10.82 -11.33 -3.92
N GLU A 22 10.85 -12.05 -5.04
CA GLU A 22 10.51 -11.59 -6.37
C GLU A 22 9.01 -11.61 -6.69
N ASP A 23 8.21 -12.48 -6.06
CA ASP A 23 6.84 -12.80 -6.51
C ASP A 23 5.74 -12.37 -5.51
N VAL A 24 6.06 -11.48 -4.55
CA VAL A 24 5.14 -11.06 -3.48
C VAL A 24 3.82 -10.50 -4.04
N ALA A 25 3.86 -9.78 -5.17
CA ALA A 25 2.67 -9.22 -5.80
C ALA A 25 1.78 -10.33 -6.38
N GLU A 26 2.37 -11.20 -7.18
CA GLU A 26 1.73 -12.31 -7.88
C GLU A 26 1.15 -13.32 -6.88
N PHE A 27 1.87 -13.54 -5.78
CA PHE A 27 1.42 -14.42 -4.70
C PHE A 27 0.14 -13.90 -4.04
N GLY A 28 0.12 -12.62 -3.64
CA GLY A 28 -1.08 -11.99 -3.11
C GLY A 28 -2.22 -11.91 -4.13
N PHE A 29 -1.90 -11.68 -5.40
CA PHE A 29 -2.87 -11.73 -6.49
C PHE A 29 -3.49 -13.13 -6.64
N GLY A 30 -2.69 -14.19 -6.53
CA GLY A 30 -3.17 -15.57 -6.49
C GLY A 30 -4.15 -15.82 -5.34
N MET A 31 -3.88 -15.27 -4.16
CA MET A 31 -4.83 -15.33 -3.04
C MET A 31 -6.15 -14.63 -3.37
N ARG A 32 -6.11 -13.43 -3.97
CA ARG A 32 -7.31 -12.72 -4.39
C ARG A 32 -8.13 -13.53 -5.39
N LEU A 33 -7.50 -14.13 -6.40
CA LEU A 33 -8.17 -14.98 -7.38
C LEU A 33 -8.80 -16.22 -6.74
N ALA A 34 -8.10 -16.85 -5.79
CA ALA A 34 -8.63 -18.00 -5.07
C ALA A 34 -9.86 -17.62 -4.24
N ILE A 35 -9.80 -16.51 -3.50
CA ILE A 35 -10.93 -16.03 -2.68
C ILE A 35 -12.11 -15.65 -3.58
N ASP A 36 -11.88 -14.97 -4.71
CA ASP A 36 -12.93 -14.64 -5.70
C ASP A 36 -13.65 -15.92 -6.16
N LYS A 37 -12.89 -16.94 -6.55
CA LYS A 37 -13.47 -18.19 -7.06
C LYS A 37 -14.20 -18.99 -5.98
N GLN A 38 -13.65 -19.00 -4.76
CA GLN A 38 -14.31 -19.62 -3.61
C GLN A 38 -15.64 -18.94 -3.27
N GLN A 39 -15.67 -17.60 -3.30
CA GLN A 39 -16.89 -16.83 -3.08
C GLN A 39 -17.93 -17.08 -4.17
N GLU A 40 -17.53 -17.09 -5.44
CA GLU A 40 -18.41 -17.42 -6.56
C GLU A 40 -19.06 -18.81 -6.37
N TYR A 41 -18.23 -19.81 -6.07
CA TYR A 41 -18.72 -21.18 -5.88
C TYR A 41 -19.61 -21.31 -4.63
N ALA A 42 -19.27 -20.65 -3.53
CA ALA A 42 -20.11 -20.62 -2.33
C ALA A 42 -21.49 -19.97 -2.60
N ARG A 43 -21.54 -18.90 -3.40
CA ARG A 43 -22.80 -18.26 -3.82
C ARG A 43 -23.65 -19.16 -4.72
N GLU A 44 -23.04 -19.91 -5.63
CA GLU A 44 -23.72 -20.90 -6.46
C GLU A 44 -24.35 -22.01 -5.59
N LEU A 45 -23.57 -22.57 -4.66
CA LEU A 45 -24.05 -23.60 -3.74
C LEU A 45 -25.19 -23.09 -2.85
N LEU A 46 -25.09 -21.86 -2.32
CA LEU A 46 -26.17 -21.21 -1.57
C LEU A 46 -27.49 -21.19 -2.36
N GLY A 47 -27.43 -20.88 -3.66
CA GLY A 47 -28.59 -20.91 -4.54
C GLY A 47 -29.18 -22.31 -4.69
N LYS A 48 -28.33 -23.32 -4.93
CA LYS A 48 -28.76 -24.72 -5.16
C LYS A 48 -29.48 -25.34 -3.97
N ILE A 49 -29.02 -25.06 -2.75
CA ILE A 49 -29.59 -25.62 -1.51
C ILE A 49 -30.42 -24.61 -0.71
N SER A 50 -30.84 -23.51 -1.35
CA SER A 50 -31.68 -22.45 -0.78
C SER A 50 -32.95 -22.99 -0.11
N SER A 51 -33.64 -23.94 -0.73
CA SER A 51 -34.85 -24.58 -0.19
C SER A 51 -34.62 -25.33 1.13
N LYS A 52 -33.39 -25.82 1.38
CA LYS A 52 -33.02 -26.52 2.62
C LYS A 52 -32.51 -25.55 3.71
N ILE A 53 -31.88 -24.46 3.31
CA ILE A 53 -31.32 -23.44 4.22
C ILE A 53 -32.37 -22.39 4.59
N GLY A 54 -33.35 -22.14 3.73
CA GLY A 54 -34.37 -21.11 3.84
C GLY A 54 -34.00 -19.82 3.10
N ASP A 55 -34.87 -19.41 2.19
CA ASP A 55 -34.65 -18.28 1.25
C ASP A 55 -34.34 -16.95 1.95
N LYS A 56 -34.93 -16.72 3.13
CA LYS A 56 -34.66 -15.50 3.90
C LYS A 56 -33.19 -15.36 4.31
N LEU A 57 -32.55 -16.45 4.73
CA LEU A 57 -31.14 -16.43 5.14
C LEU A 57 -30.24 -16.31 3.91
N VAL A 58 -30.54 -17.03 2.83
CA VAL A 58 -29.79 -16.94 1.57
C VAL A 58 -29.84 -15.51 1.03
N LYS A 59 -31.02 -14.89 0.99
CA LYS A 59 -31.20 -13.50 0.58
C LYS A 59 -30.37 -12.54 1.45
N ALA A 60 -30.45 -12.68 2.77
CA ALA A 60 -29.67 -11.87 3.71
C ALA A 60 -28.16 -11.99 3.50
N ILE A 61 -27.64 -13.18 3.18
CA ILE A 61 -26.22 -13.40 2.90
C ILE A 61 -25.80 -12.78 1.57
N LEU A 62 -26.62 -12.91 0.54
CA LEU A 62 -26.29 -12.49 -0.82
C LEU A 62 -26.38 -10.98 -1.02
N GLU A 63 -27.34 -10.32 -0.35
CA GLU A 63 -27.62 -8.88 -0.45
C GLU A 63 -26.87 -8.03 0.57
N ASN A 64 -26.16 -8.64 1.53
CA ASN A 64 -25.33 -7.88 2.47
C ASN A 64 -24.09 -7.31 1.74
N GLU A 65 -24.04 -5.99 1.60
CA GLU A 65 -22.94 -5.25 0.98
C GLU A 65 -21.64 -5.28 1.81
N GLN A 66 -21.74 -5.66 3.09
CA GLN A 66 -20.62 -5.75 4.03
C GLN A 66 -19.85 -4.42 4.18
N ALA A 67 -20.57 -3.31 4.08
CA ALA A 67 -20.02 -1.98 4.27
C ALA A 67 -19.65 -1.75 5.74
N GLY A 68 -18.35 -1.55 5.98
CA GLY A 68 -17.78 -1.29 7.30
C GLY A 68 -17.99 -2.41 8.32
N GLU A 69 -17.62 -2.14 9.57
CA GLU A 69 -17.64 -3.13 10.65
C GLU A 69 -19.03 -3.68 10.97
N ALA A 70 -20.07 -2.84 10.86
CA ALA A 70 -21.44 -3.26 11.13
C ALA A 70 -21.93 -4.32 10.13
N GLY A 71 -21.72 -4.07 8.82
CA GLY A 71 -22.09 -5.02 7.77
C GLY A 71 -21.30 -6.33 7.87
N ILE A 72 -19.99 -6.25 8.13
CA ILE A 72 -19.14 -7.44 8.34
C ILE A 72 -19.61 -8.25 9.55
N LYS A 73 -19.96 -7.59 10.66
CA LYS A 73 -20.48 -8.26 11.87
C LYS A 73 -21.81 -8.95 11.60
N GLU A 74 -22.72 -8.29 10.90
CA GLU A 74 -23.99 -8.88 10.48
C GLU A 74 -23.76 -10.12 9.60
N GLN A 75 -22.89 -10.00 8.59
CA GLN A 75 -22.56 -11.13 7.72
C GLN A 75 -21.96 -12.30 8.50
N ARG A 76 -21.05 -12.05 9.45
CA ARG A 76 -20.52 -13.11 10.33
C ARG A 76 -21.64 -13.83 11.10
N GLY A 77 -22.64 -13.09 11.58
CA GLY A 77 -23.84 -13.67 12.20
C GLY A 77 -24.63 -14.55 11.23
N ASN A 78 -24.84 -14.09 10.00
CA ASN A 78 -25.50 -14.86 8.96
C ASN A 78 -24.73 -16.14 8.60
N ILE A 79 -23.40 -16.07 8.53
CA ILE A 79 -22.54 -17.23 8.25
C ILE A 79 -22.54 -18.22 9.43
N ALA A 80 -22.57 -17.75 10.68
CA ALA A 80 -22.72 -18.64 11.84
C ALA A 80 -24.07 -19.39 11.80
N ALA A 81 -25.16 -18.70 11.44
CA ALA A 81 -26.47 -19.31 11.26
C ALA A 81 -26.49 -20.31 10.09
N LEU A 82 -25.82 -19.98 8.98
CA LEU A 82 -25.66 -20.86 7.82
C LEU A 82 -24.95 -22.16 8.23
N LYS A 83 -23.79 -22.07 8.88
CA LYS A 83 -23.00 -23.22 9.32
C LYS A 83 -23.83 -24.18 10.17
N LYS A 84 -24.58 -23.65 11.14
CA LYS A 84 -25.48 -24.45 11.99
C LYS A 84 -26.57 -25.20 11.19
N LYS A 85 -27.11 -24.60 10.12
CA LYS A 85 -28.08 -25.29 9.25
C LYS A 85 -27.44 -26.38 8.39
N LEU A 86 -26.21 -26.15 7.93
CA LEU A 86 -25.48 -27.10 7.09
C LEU A 86 -25.11 -28.39 7.83
N GLU A 87 -24.90 -28.34 9.16
CA GLU A 87 -24.65 -29.54 9.99
C GLU A 87 -25.75 -30.60 9.87
N GLY A 88 -27.00 -30.19 9.59
CA GLY A 88 -28.14 -31.09 9.42
C GLY A 88 -28.36 -31.60 8.00
N ILE A 89 -27.51 -31.23 7.03
CA ILE A 89 -27.73 -31.52 5.60
C ILE A 89 -26.59 -32.39 5.06
N ASP A 90 -26.82 -33.69 4.96
CA ASP A 90 -25.82 -34.64 4.45
C ASP A 90 -25.86 -34.74 2.91
N THR A 91 -25.34 -33.71 2.25
CA THR A 91 -25.15 -33.71 0.78
C THR A 91 -23.77 -33.19 0.42
N PRO A 92 -23.19 -33.60 -0.73
CA PRO A 92 -21.91 -33.07 -1.20
C PRO A 92 -21.90 -31.52 -1.28
N ASP A 93 -22.98 -30.93 -1.78
CA ASP A 93 -23.11 -29.47 -1.90
C ASP A 93 -23.08 -28.77 -0.54
N ALA A 94 -23.76 -29.32 0.47
CA ALA A 94 -23.75 -28.76 1.82
C ALA A 94 -22.37 -28.87 2.49
N LYS A 95 -21.66 -29.99 2.29
CA LYS A 95 -20.29 -30.18 2.81
C LYS A 95 -19.30 -29.21 2.15
N ASN A 96 -19.41 -29.04 0.84
CA ASN A 96 -18.61 -28.07 0.09
C ASN A 96 -18.93 -26.62 0.50
N LEU A 97 -20.20 -26.29 0.71
CA LEU A 97 -20.57 -24.95 1.18
C LEU A 97 -20.05 -24.71 2.60
N LEU A 98 -20.10 -25.72 3.47
CA LEU A 98 -19.60 -25.61 4.84
C LEU A 98 -18.10 -25.29 4.88
N SER A 99 -17.29 -25.92 4.02
CA SER A 99 -15.85 -25.65 3.95
C SER A 99 -15.51 -24.27 3.38
N LEU A 100 -16.43 -23.66 2.63
CA LEU A 100 -16.27 -22.35 2.00
C LEU A 100 -17.01 -21.23 2.72
N ALA A 101 -17.84 -21.54 3.73
CA ALA A 101 -18.79 -20.59 4.31
C ALA A 101 -18.13 -19.30 4.81
N ASP A 102 -16.92 -19.39 5.38
CA ASP A 102 -16.20 -18.20 5.87
C ASP A 102 -15.72 -17.27 4.76
N THR A 103 -15.62 -17.75 3.52
CA THR A 103 -15.23 -16.93 2.36
C THR A 103 -16.33 -15.95 1.97
N LEU A 104 -17.59 -16.22 2.32
CA LEU A 104 -18.73 -15.30 2.10
C LEU A 104 -18.65 -14.01 2.93
N VAL A 105 -17.79 -14.00 3.96
CA VAL A 105 -17.37 -12.76 4.63
C VAL A 105 -16.18 -12.18 3.86
N ARG A 106 -16.30 -10.93 3.40
CA ARG A 106 -15.27 -10.17 2.67
C ARG A 106 -13.90 -10.34 3.32
N LYS A 107 -12.89 -10.60 2.50
CA LYS A 107 -11.47 -10.68 2.91
C LYS A 107 -10.72 -9.52 2.29
N SER A 108 -9.92 -8.84 3.10
CA SER A 108 -8.99 -7.82 2.63
C SER A 108 -7.64 -8.48 2.35
N VAL A 109 -7.21 -8.46 1.09
CA VAL A 109 -5.91 -9.00 0.67
C VAL A 109 -4.88 -7.88 0.71
N TRP A 110 -3.86 -8.04 1.55
CA TRP A 110 -2.76 -7.09 1.69
C TRP A 110 -1.44 -7.72 1.23
N ILE A 111 -0.72 -6.98 0.39
CA ILE A 111 0.58 -7.35 -0.18
C ILE A 111 1.61 -6.39 0.40
N LEU A 112 2.51 -6.92 1.24
CA LEU A 112 3.48 -6.12 1.99
C LEU A 112 4.89 -6.39 1.47
N GLY A 113 5.67 -5.34 1.27
CA GLY A 113 7.09 -5.47 1.01
C GLY A 113 7.86 -4.16 1.13
N GLY A 114 9.19 -4.26 1.13
CA GLY A 114 10.07 -3.10 1.18
C GLY A 114 10.31 -2.47 -0.18
N ASP A 115 11.06 -1.37 -0.20
CA ASP A 115 11.40 -0.69 -1.45
C ASP A 115 12.23 -1.55 -2.42
N GLY A 116 13.12 -2.40 -1.92
CA GLY A 116 13.89 -3.30 -2.79
C GLY A 116 13.06 -4.33 -3.53
N TRP A 117 11.90 -4.72 -2.99
CA TRP A 117 10.94 -5.53 -3.75
C TRP A 117 10.21 -4.64 -4.77
N ALA A 118 9.53 -3.61 -4.29
CA ALA A 118 8.57 -2.86 -5.10
C ALA A 118 9.22 -2.03 -6.22
N TYR A 119 10.42 -1.50 -5.99
CA TYR A 119 11.10 -0.65 -6.96
C TYR A 119 12.00 -1.45 -7.90
N ASP A 120 12.56 -2.57 -7.43
CA ASP A 120 13.58 -3.37 -8.11
C ASP A 120 13.08 -4.74 -8.55
N ILE A 121 13.28 -5.79 -7.74
CA ILE A 121 13.17 -7.18 -8.20
C ILE A 121 11.74 -7.61 -8.52
N GLY A 122 10.77 -7.16 -7.71
CA GLY A 122 9.36 -7.50 -7.88
C GLY A 122 8.56 -6.45 -8.63
N TYR A 123 9.21 -5.42 -9.18
CA TYR A 123 8.49 -4.33 -9.85
C TYR A 123 7.68 -4.81 -11.07
N GLY A 124 8.20 -5.77 -11.84
CA GLY A 124 7.48 -6.30 -13.01
C GLY A 124 6.17 -6.99 -12.60
N GLY A 125 6.21 -7.79 -11.53
CA GLY A 125 5.04 -8.43 -10.95
C GLY A 125 4.06 -7.43 -10.34
N LEU A 126 4.59 -6.46 -9.58
CA LEU A 126 3.81 -5.38 -8.99
C LEU A 126 3.04 -4.58 -10.05
N ASP A 127 3.73 -4.15 -11.10
CA ASP A 127 3.15 -3.42 -12.23
C ASP A 127 2.03 -4.24 -12.91
N HIS A 128 2.28 -5.52 -13.15
CA HIS A 128 1.29 -6.43 -13.72
C HIS A 128 0.05 -6.55 -12.83
N VAL A 129 0.22 -6.78 -11.52
CA VAL A 129 -0.90 -6.95 -10.56
C VAL A 129 -1.75 -5.69 -10.45
N ILE A 130 -1.11 -4.52 -10.39
CA ILE A 130 -1.80 -3.23 -10.38
C ILE A 130 -2.62 -3.03 -11.67
N ALA A 131 -2.13 -3.50 -12.82
CA ALA A 131 -2.85 -3.40 -14.08
C ALA A 131 -4.10 -4.32 -14.17
N GLN A 132 -4.20 -5.37 -13.35
CA GLN A 132 -5.28 -6.39 -13.44
C GLN A 132 -6.64 -5.95 -12.87
N ARG A 133 -6.76 -4.73 -12.31
CA ARG A 133 -8.02 -4.17 -11.78
C ARG A 133 -8.71 -5.04 -10.72
N ARG A 134 -7.97 -5.86 -9.98
CA ARG A 134 -8.51 -6.65 -8.87
C ARG A 134 -8.34 -5.89 -7.56
N ASN A 135 -9.28 -6.10 -6.64
CA ASN A 135 -9.26 -5.49 -5.32
C ASN A 135 -8.17 -6.13 -4.44
N VAL A 136 -6.99 -5.49 -4.44
CA VAL A 136 -5.83 -5.83 -3.61
C VAL A 136 -5.23 -4.56 -3.06
N ASN A 137 -4.75 -4.62 -1.82
CA ASN A 137 -4.08 -3.51 -1.14
C ASN A 137 -2.59 -3.79 -1.07
N ILE A 138 -1.76 -2.86 -1.54
CA ILE A 138 -0.32 -3.00 -1.58
C ILE A 138 0.29 -1.96 -0.65
N LEU A 139 1.13 -2.40 0.29
CA LEU A 139 1.86 -1.54 1.20
C LEU A 139 3.36 -1.68 0.96
N VAL A 140 3.96 -0.61 0.46
CA VAL A 140 5.40 -0.48 0.27
C VAL A 140 6.00 0.26 1.45
N LEU A 141 6.81 -0.43 2.24
CA LEU A 141 7.59 0.15 3.33
C LEU A 141 8.91 0.68 2.78
N ASP A 142 8.92 1.96 2.40
CA ASP A 142 10.04 2.57 1.70
C ASP A 142 11.10 3.07 2.68
N THR A 143 12.14 2.26 2.84
CA THR A 143 13.34 2.58 3.63
C THR A 143 14.47 3.18 2.79
N GLU A 144 14.23 3.26 1.47
CA GLU A 144 15.14 3.78 0.45
C GLU A 144 16.48 3.03 0.33
N THR A 145 16.56 1.82 0.87
CA THR A 145 17.72 0.91 0.80
C THR A 145 17.26 -0.53 1.02
N TYR A 146 18.10 -1.50 0.65
CA TYR A 146 17.87 -2.89 1.02
C TYR A 146 18.27 -3.10 2.48
N SER A 147 17.37 -2.73 3.39
CA SER A 147 17.64 -2.66 4.83
C SER A 147 18.11 -4.00 5.42
N ASN A 148 17.38 -5.09 5.14
CA ASN A 148 17.64 -6.41 5.73
C ASN A 148 19.02 -6.98 5.36
N THR A 149 19.47 -6.77 4.12
CA THR A 149 20.75 -7.30 3.62
C THR A 149 21.94 -6.39 3.90
N GLY A 150 21.73 -5.35 4.73
CA GLY A 150 22.79 -4.46 5.21
C GLY A 150 23.00 -3.21 4.35
N GLY A 151 21.94 -2.65 3.78
CA GLY A 151 21.91 -1.29 3.24
C GLY A 151 22.50 -1.15 1.83
N GLN A 152 22.14 -2.04 0.91
CA GLN A 152 22.43 -1.87 -0.51
C GLN A 152 21.57 -0.79 -1.14
N MET A 153 22.12 -0.12 -2.16
CA MET A 153 21.38 0.82 -2.99
C MET A 153 20.23 0.12 -3.72
N SER A 154 19.05 0.73 -3.68
CA SER A 154 17.86 0.38 -4.44
C SER A 154 17.55 1.45 -5.49
N LYS A 155 16.63 1.19 -6.42
CA LYS A 155 16.07 2.26 -7.27
C LYS A 155 15.26 3.29 -6.46
N ALA A 156 14.90 2.98 -5.22
CA ALA A 156 14.27 3.91 -4.29
C ALA A 156 15.29 4.79 -3.53
N THR A 157 16.59 4.44 -3.54
CA THR A 157 17.63 5.29 -2.94
C THR A 157 17.65 6.66 -3.61
N PRO A 158 17.71 7.76 -2.84
CA PRO A 158 17.70 9.12 -3.37
C PRO A 158 19.07 9.54 -3.92
N LEU A 159 19.06 10.62 -4.72
CA LEU A 159 20.28 11.22 -5.24
C LEU A 159 21.17 11.70 -4.07
N GLY A 160 22.47 11.41 -4.15
CA GLY A 160 23.46 11.81 -3.16
C GLY A 160 23.53 10.96 -1.88
N ALA A 161 22.57 10.06 -1.63
CA ALA A 161 22.68 9.16 -0.49
C ALA A 161 23.75 8.08 -0.71
N VAL A 162 24.52 7.83 0.34
CA VAL A 162 25.53 6.77 0.41
C VAL A 162 24.88 5.47 0.85
N ALA A 163 25.13 4.41 0.09
CA ALA A 163 24.74 3.03 0.39
C ALA A 163 25.77 2.06 -0.21
N LYS A 164 25.69 0.76 0.09
CA LYS A 164 26.51 -0.23 -0.62
C LYS A 164 26.15 -0.19 -2.11
N PHE A 165 27.16 -0.26 -2.98
CA PHE A 165 27.06 -0.01 -4.44
C PHE A 165 26.77 1.45 -4.84
N ALA A 166 26.75 2.38 -3.88
CA ALA A 166 26.66 3.82 -4.10
C ALA A 166 27.56 4.58 -3.10
N ALA A 167 28.80 4.12 -2.94
CA ALA A 167 29.71 4.63 -1.90
C ALA A 167 30.04 6.13 -2.05
N ALA A 168 30.09 6.63 -3.28
CA ALA A 168 30.30 8.05 -3.59
C ALA A 168 28.98 8.82 -3.76
N GLY A 169 27.90 8.35 -3.14
CA GLY A 169 26.55 8.88 -3.35
C GLY A 169 25.92 8.36 -4.64
N LYS A 170 24.63 8.01 -4.59
CA LYS A 170 23.88 7.62 -5.79
C LYS A 170 23.79 8.79 -6.77
N ARG A 171 23.97 8.49 -8.06
CA ARG A 171 24.08 9.48 -9.15
C ARG A 171 22.81 9.64 -9.99
N THR A 172 21.75 8.94 -9.63
CA THR A 172 20.45 9.04 -10.30
C THR A 172 19.37 9.42 -9.29
N PRO A 173 18.32 10.16 -9.71
CA PRO A 173 17.16 10.41 -8.88
C PRO A 173 16.47 9.12 -8.41
N LYS A 174 15.67 9.23 -7.35
CA LYS A 174 14.78 8.16 -6.88
C LYS A 174 13.76 7.80 -7.98
N LYS A 175 13.53 6.53 -8.27
CA LYS A 175 12.40 6.13 -9.16
C LYS A 175 11.09 6.59 -8.54
N ASP A 176 10.18 7.19 -9.31
CA ASP A 176 8.91 7.71 -8.78
C ASP A 176 7.78 6.68 -8.94
N LEU A 177 7.71 5.71 -8.03
CA LEU A 177 6.72 4.62 -8.09
C LEU A 177 5.28 5.13 -7.98
N ALA A 178 5.05 6.19 -7.18
CA ALA A 178 3.73 6.79 -7.03
C ALA A 178 3.22 7.33 -8.38
N TRP A 179 4.03 8.16 -9.04
CA TRP A 179 3.69 8.71 -10.35
C TRP A 179 3.50 7.63 -11.42
N MET A 180 4.35 6.60 -11.43
CA MET A 180 4.21 5.48 -12.37
C MET A 180 2.88 4.73 -12.17
N ALA A 181 2.49 4.45 -10.93
CA ALA A 181 1.21 3.81 -10.63
C ALA A 181 0.01 4.69 -11.00
N MET A 182 0.09 6.01 -10.78
CA MET A 182 -0.95 6.97 -11.17
C MET A 182 -1.21 6.97 -12.69
N SER A 183 -0.22 6.61 -13.52
CA SER A 183 -0.35 6.62 -14.98
C SER A 183 -1.40 5.66 -15.53
N TYR A 184 -1.79 4.62 -14.77
CA TYR A 184 -2.89 3.73 -15.12
C TYR A 184 -4.26 4.41 -15.06
N GLY A 185 -4.41 5.44 -14.22
CA GLY A 185 -5.65 6.19 -14.02
C GLY A 185 -6.70 5.50 -13.15
N ASN A 186 -6.65 4.17 -13.02
CA ASN A 186 -7.64 3.37 -12.28
C ASN A 186 -7.02 2.60 -11.09
N VAL A 187 -6.03 3.21 -10.46
CA VAL A 187 -5.30 2.65 -9.32
C VAL A 187 -5.34 3.69 -8.21
N TYR A 188 -5.76 3.31 -7.01
CA TYR A 188 -5.64 4.20 -5.87
C TYR A 188 -4.17 4.26 -5.44
N VAL A 189 -3.60 5.46 -5.33
CA VAL A 189 -2.18 5.65 -4.97
C VAL A 189 -2.08 6.61 -3.80
N ALA A 190 -1.37 6.25 -2.74
CA ALA A 190 -1.05 7.19 -1.67
C ALA A 190 0.44 7.17 -1.33
N ARG A 191 1.00 8.34 -1.04
CA ARG A 191 2.30 8.46 -0.38
C ARG A 191 2.09 9.06 1.00
N VAL A 192 2.52 8.34 2.03
CA VAL A 192 2.24 8.64 3.44
C VAL A 192 3.53 8.75 4.25
N ALA A 193 3.47 9.51 5.34
CA ALA A 193 4.50 9.58 6.35
C ALA A 193 3.82 9.86 7.70
N ILE A 194 3.61 8.80 8.49
CA ILE A 194 2.80 8.85 9.72
C ILE A 194 3.31 9.88 10.73
N GLY A 195 4.62 10.05 10.83
CA GLY A 195 5.24 11.02 11.73
C GLY A 195 5.04 12.47 11.30
N ALA A 196 4.76 12.72 10.02
CA ALA A 196 4.48 14.05 9.50
C ALA A 196 2.98 14.39 9.52
N ASN A 197 2.12 13.42 9.22
CA ASN A 197 0.67 13.60 9.23
C ASN A 197 -0.07 12.27 9.45
N GLU A 198 -0.41 11.99 10.71
CA GLU A 198 -1.18 10.81 11.12
C GLU A 198 -2.58 10.79 10.49
N GLY A 199 -3.28 11.93 10.50
CA GLY A 199 -4.63 12.03 9.94
C GLY A 199 -4.70 11.72 8.45
N GLN A 200 -3.71 12.20 7.68
CA GLN A 200 -3.58 11.87 6.26
C GLN A 200 -3.26 10.39 6.05
N THR A 201 -2.41 9.80 6.91
CA THR A 201 -2.07 8.38 6.84
C THR A 201 -3.30 7.51 7.10
N ILE A 202 -4.05 7.76 8.16
CA ILE A 202 -5.29 7.03 8.47
C ILE A 202 -6.29 7.15 7.31
N LYS A 203 -6.51 8.38 6.80
CA LYS A 203 -7.39 8.62 5.66
C LYS A 203 -6.96 7.82 4.44
N ALA A 204 -5.66 7.79 4.13
CA ALA A 204 -5.14 7.07 2.98
C ALA A 204 -5.37 5.55 3.06
N PHE A 205 -5.22 4.95 4.25
CA PHE A 205 -5.48 3.52 4.47
C PHE A 205 -6.98 3.19 4.38
N LEU A 206 -7.85 4.05 4.91
CA LEU A 206 -9.30 3.87 4.81
C LEU A 206 -9.79 3.98 3.36
N GLU A 207 -9.32 4.98 2.61
CA GLU A 207 -9.67 5.13 1.19
C GLU A 207 -9.12 3.98 0.34
N ALA A 208 -7.88 3.54 0.59
CA ALA A 208 -7.28 2.40 -0.12
C ALA A 208 -8.07 1.10 0.07
N GLU A 209 -8.48 0.79 1.30
CA GLU A 209 -9.25 -0.42 1.60
C GLU A 209 -10.67 -0.34 1.04
N ALA A 210 -11.28 0.84 1.09
CA ALA A 210 -12.63 1.05 0.56
C ALA A 210 -12.69 0.98 -0.98
N TYR A 211 -11.62 1.38 -1.67
CA TYR A 211 -11.56 1.39 -3.12
C TYR A 211 -11.74 -0.02 -3.71
N ASP A 212 -12.70 -0.19 -4.62
CA ASP A 212 -12.94 -1.48 -5.28
C ASP A 212 -12.01 -1.67 -6.48
N GLY A 213 -10.72 -1.79 -6.18
CA GLY A 213 -9.67 -1.91 -7.19
C GLY A 213 -8.29 -2.04 -6.58
N PRO A 214 -7.24 -1.97 -7.41
CA PRO A 214 -5.87 -2.03 -6.95
C PRO A 214 -5.52 -0.74 -6.20
N SER A 215 -4.99 -0.90 -4.99
CA SER A 215 -4.54 0.20 -4.14
C SER A 215 -3.06 0.03 -3.80
N ILE A 216 -2.27 1.10 -3.89
CA ILE A 216 -0.87 1.12 -3.45
C ILE A 216 -0.59 2.29 -2.51
N ILE A 217 -0.07 1.96 -1.34
CA ILE A 217 0.39 2.91 -0.32
C ILE A 217 1.90 2.81 -0.21
N ILE A 218 2.61 3.92 -0.44
CA ILE A 218 4.05 4.03 -0.30
C ILE A 218 4.33 4.81 0.99
N ALA A 219 4.77 4.10 2.03
CA ALA A 219 4.96 4.66 3.37
C ALA A 219 6.44 4.94 3.62
N TYR A 220 6.77 6.20 3.95
CA TYR A 220 8.12 6.53 4.40
C TYR A 220 8.43 5.78 5.69
N SER A 221 9.46 4.94 5.65
CA SER A 221 9.79 4.02 6.73
C SER A 221 11.20 4.30 7.25
N PRO A 222 11.33 5.07 8.35
CA PRO A 222 12.60 5.28 9.03
C PRO A 222 13.39 4.00 9.24
N CYS A 223 14.69 4.04 8.94
CA CYS A 223 15.57 2.88 9.09
C CYS A 223 16.91 3.29 9.70
N ILE A 224 17.51 2.39 10.46
CA ILE A 224 18.87 2.56 11.01
C ILE A 224 19.92 2.89 9.93
N GLY A 225 19.70 2.44 8.69
CA GLY A 225 20.57 2.73 7.54
C GLY A 225 20.63 4.22 7.15
N GLN A 226 19.64 5.02 7.58
CA GLN A 226 19.65 6.47 7.39
C GLN A 226 20.66 7.14 8.34
N GLY A 227 20.87 6.55 9.53
CA GLY A 227 21.90 6.97 10.46
C GLY A 227 21.60 8.28 11.19
N TYR A 228 20.40 8.36 11.77
CA TYR A 228 20.02 9.36 12.77
C TYR A 228 19.38 8.67 13.97
N ASN A 229 19.16 9.38 15.07
CA ASN A 229 18.53 8.83 16.27
C ASN A 229 17.05 8.45 15.99
N PRO A 230 16.64 7.18 16.10
CA PRO A 230 15.26 6.76 15.79
C PRO A 230 14.18 7.45 16.63
N ILE A 231 14.51 7.96 17.83
CA ILE A 231 13.60 8.76 18.65
C ILE A 231 13.13 10.02 17.90
N LYS A 232 13.97 10.54 17.00
CA LYS A 232 13.69 11.69 16.13
C LYS A 232 12.94 11.32 14.85
N GLY A 233 12.45 10.09 14.73
CA GLY A 233 11.69 9.61 13.56
C GLY A 233 10.54 10.54 13.14
N PRO A 234 9.64 10.97 14.04
CA PRO A 234 8.57 11.89 13.69
C PRO A 234 9.08 13.25 13.19
N ASP A 235 10.00 13.89 13.94
CA ASP A 235 10.63 15.16 13.57
C ASP A 235 11.27 15.06 12.16
N GLN A 236 11.99 13.97 11.89
CA GLN A 236 12.66 13.75 10.62
C GLN A 236 11.68 13.53 9.46
N GLN A 237 10.55 12.86 9.70
CA GLN A 237 9.46 12.76 8.71
C GLN A 237 8.83 14.13 8.40
N GLU A 238 8.62 14.95 9.42
CA GLU A 238 8.12 16.32 9.23
C GLU A 238 9.09 17.14 8.36
N LEU A 239 10.40 17.05 8.60
CA LEU A 239 11.42 17.69 7.77
C LEU A 239 11.44 17.14 6.34
N ALA A 240 11.26 15.82 6.15
CA ALA A 240 11.15 15.21 4.83
C ALA A 240 9.97 15.79 4.03
N VAL A 241 8.83 16.01 4.68
CA VAL A 241 7.65 16.64 4.04
C VAL A 241 7.89 18.14 3.81
N LYS A 242 8.36 18.88 4.82
CA LYS A 242 8.59 20.34 4.73
C LYS A 242 9.62 20.73 3.68
N SER A 243 10.64 19.90 3.46
CA SER A 243 11.66 20.13 2.43
C SER A 243 11.18 19.80 1.02
N GLY A 244 10.00 19.18 0.88
CA GLY A 244 9.51 18.66 -0.40
C GLY A 244 10.17 17.35 -0.82
N TYR A 245 11.03 16.75 0.01
CA TYR A 245 11.65 15.47 -0.27
C TYR A 245 10.61 14.34 -0.36
N TRP A 246 9.61 14.37 0.52
CA TRP A 246 8.53 13.39 0.57
C TRP A 246 7.13 14.03 0.57
N PRO A 247 6.62 14.55 -0.57
CA PRO A 247 5.28 15.14 -0.63
C PRO A 247 4.19 14.13 -0.25
N LEU A 248 3.22 14.53 0.56
CA LEU A 248 2.08 13.67 0.88
C LEU A 248 1.03 13.81 -0.21
N VAL A 249 0.63 12.70 -0.83
CA VAL A 249 -0.32 12.70 -1.94
C VAL A 249 -1.29 11.54 -1.83
N ARG A 250 -2.50 11.72 -2.34
CA ARG A 250 -3.50 10.68 -2.60
C ARG A 250 -4.03 10.85 -4.01
N TYR A 251 -4.08 9.77 -4.76
CA TYR A 251 -4.71 9.66 -6.06
C TYR A 251 -5.91 8.74 -5.89
N ASN A 252 -7.12 9.29 -5.93
CA ASN A 252 -8.36 8.52 -5.85
C ASN A 252 -9.07 8.57 -7.22
N PRO A 253 -9.08 7.46 -7.98
CA PRO A 253 -9.75 7.38 -9.29
C PRO A 253 -11.25 7.71 -9.26
N GLU A 254 -11.94 7.44 -8.15
CA GLU A 254 -13.40 7.63 -8.05
C GLU A 254 -13.80 9.10 -8.19
N LEU A 255 -12.92 10.02 -7.82
CA LEU A 255 -13.16 11.46 -7.95
C LEU A 255 -13.31 11.90 -9.41
N MET A 256 -12.78 11.16 -10.37
CA MET A 256 -12.98 11.47 -11.79
C MET A 256 -14.46 11.34 -12.19
N ALA A 257 -15.19 10.37 -11.62
CA ALA A 257 -16.63 10.22 -11.86
C ALA A 257 -17.45 11.40 -11.30
N GLU A 258 -16.90 12.14 -10.34
CA GLU A 258 -17.47 13.36 -9.76
C GLU A 258 -17.02 14.64 -10.49
N GLY A 259 -16.24 14.54 -11.58
CA GLY A 259 -15.66 15.71 -12.25
C GLY A 259 -14.63 16.44 -11.38
N LYS A 260 -13.92 15.72 -10.51
CA LYS A 260 -12.85 16.25 -9.65
C LYS A 260 -11.52 15.67 -10.07
N ASN A 261 -10.44 16.42 -9.79
CA ASN A 261 -9.09 15.92 -10.03
C ASN A 261 -8.78 14.75 -9.06
N PRO A 262 -8.39 13.58 -9.59
CA PRO A 262 -8.11 12.41 -8.76
C PRO A 262 -6.87 12.59 -7.89
N LEU A 263 -5.93 13.49 -8.22
CA LEU A 263 -4.74 13.78 -7.42
C LEU A 263 -5.01 14.89 -6.40
N GLN A 264 -4.86 14.58 -5.12
CA GLN A 264 -4.76 15.53 -4.03
C GLN A 264 -3.33 15.57 -3.48
N ILE A 265 -2.82 16.78 -3.28
CA ILE A 265 -1.57 17.02 -2.55
C ILE A 265 -1.95 17.42 -1.13
N ASP A 266 -1.63 16.57 -0.16
CA ASP A 266 -1.98 16.76 1.25
C ASP A 266 -0.87 17.46 2.05
N SER A 267 0.33 17.60 1.48
CA SER A 267 1.42 18.40 2.05
C SER A 267 1.42 19.83 1.52
N LYS A 268 1.94 20.78 2.31
CA LYS A 268 2.22 22.15 1.83
C LYS A 268 3.43 22.17 0.88
N ALA A 269 3.55 23.25 0.12
CA ALA A 269 4.73 23.52 -0.70
C ALA A 269 6.03 23.49 0.13
N PRO A 270 7.17 23.13 -0.49
CA PRO A 270 8.47 23.10 0.19
C PRO A 270 8.74 24.44 0.87
N SER A 271 9.05 24.39 2.16
CA SER A 271 9.19 25.56 3.04
C SER A 271 10.56 25.66 3.71
N ILE A 272 11.39 24.61 3.60
CA ILE A 272 12.78 24.59 4.04
C ILE A 272 13.67 24.07 2.90
N PRO A 273 14.96 24.46 2.87
CA PRO A 273 15.96 23.86 2.00
C PRO A 273 16.11 22.34 2.25
N LEU A 274 16.46 21.59 1.20
CA LEU A 274 16.68 20.14 1.29
C LEU A 274 17.79 19.77 2.29
N GLU A 275 18.82 20.60 2.38
CA GLU A 275 19.97 20.39 3.27
C GLU A 275 19.59 20.34 4.76
N GLU A 276 18.55 21.08 5.18
CA GLU A 276 18.04 21.08 6.55
C GLU A 276 17.42 19.72 6.94
N TYR A 277 17.01 18.93 5.95
CA TYR A 277 16.52 17.56 6.15
C TYR A 277 17.65 16.52 5.99
N ILE A 278 18.36 16.53 4.85
CA ILE A 278 19.27 15.42 4.50
C ILE A 278 20.52 15.36 5.38
N TYR A 279 21.03 16.51 5.86
CA TYR A 279 22.23 16.53 6.71
C TYR A 279 21.96 16.20 8.17
N ASN A 280 20.73 15.85 8.54
CA ASN A 280 20.46 15.15 9.80
C ASN A 280 20.83 13.66 9.74
N GLU A 281 21.11 13.13 8.54
CA GLU A 281 21.27 11.70 8.30
C GLU A 281 22.72 11.35 7.91
N ASN A 282 23.29 10.35 8.58
CA ASN A 282 24.67 9.93 8.32
C ASN A 282 24.88 9.46 6.87
N ARG A 283 23.85 8.91 6.22
CA ARG A 283 23.91 8.49 4.81
C ARG A 283 24.23 9.63 3.83
N TYR A 284 24.09 10.89 4.23
CA TYR A 284 24.54 12.06 3.45
C TYR A 284 25.78 12.71 4.05
N ASN A 285 25.90 12.78 5.38
CA ASN A 285 27.05 13.40 6.04
C ASN A 285 28.39 12.73 5.70
N VAL A 286 28.41 11.40 5.55
CA VAL A 286 29.65 10.69 5.15
C VAL A 286 30.17 11.21 3.80
N LEU A 287 29.28 11.47 2.83
CA LEU A 287 29.69 12.02 1.54
C LEU A 287 30.21 13.44 1.68
N ARG A 288 29.52 14.28 2.46
CA ARG A 288 29.93 15.66 2.75
C ARG A 288 31.32 15.74 3.37
N HIS A 289 31.69 14.78 4.21
CA HIS A 289 33.01 14.74 4.83
C HIS A 289 34.10 14.13 3.93
N THR A 290 33.78 13.09 3.18
CA THR A 290 34.78 12.34 2.39
C THR A 290 35.01 12.95 1.00
N LEU A 291 33.97 13.50 0.37
CA LEU A 291 33.98 14.09 -0.98
C LEU A 291 33.16 15.39 -1.01
N PRO A 292 33.61 16.47 -0.34
CA PRO A 292 32.82 17.69 -0.12
C PRO A 292 32.36 18.37 -1.42
N ASP A 293 33.23 18.48 -2.43
CA ASP A 293 32.89 19.10 -3.71
C ASP A 293 31.80 18.32 -4.46
N GLU A 294 31.85 16.98 -4.39
CA GLU A 294 30.82 16.13 -4.99
C GLU A 294 29.52 16.18 -4.20
N ALA A 295 29.59 16.23 -2.87
CA ALA A 295 28.41 16.40 -2.03
C ALA A 295 27.67 17.71 -2.34
N ALA A 296 28.42 18.81 -2.54
CA ALA A 296 27.85 20.11 -2.89
C ALA A 296 27.15 20.09 -4.26
N LYS A 297 27.78 19.46 -5.28
CA LYS A 297 27.16 19.29 -6.60
C LYS A 297 25.87 18.46 -6.51
N LEU A 298 25.93 17.32 -5.83
CA LEU A 298 24.78 16.43 -5.68
C LEU A 298 23.63 17.05 -4.87
N LEU A 299 23.93 17.91 -3.88
CA LEU A 299 22.92 18.66 -3.15
C LEU A 299 22.14 19.61 -4.08
N VAL A 300 22.84 20.33 -4.96
CA VAL A 300 22.19 21.24 -5.94
C VAL A 300 21.29 20.43 -6.87
N GLU A 301 21.79 19.33 -7.42
CA GLU A 301 20.98 18.45 -8.29
C GLU A 301 19.77 17.85 -7.55
N ALA A 302 19.95 17.44 -6.29
CA ALA A 302 18.88 16.84 -5.50
C ALA A 302 17.79 17.86 -5.15
N GLN A 303 18.19 19.09 -4.81
CA GLN A 303 17.28 20.19 -4.56
C GLN A 303 16.46 20.54 -5.81
N GLU A 304 17.09 20.52 -6.99
CA GLU A 304 16.38 20.72 -8.26
C GLU A 304 15.44 19.56 -8.58
N ASP A 305 15.82 18.31 -8.31
CA ASP A 305 14.92 17.15 -8.49
C ASP A 305 13.66 17.27 -7.63
N VAL A 306 13.81 17.68 -6.36
CA VAL A 306 12.71 17.96 -5.44
C VAL A 306 11.78 19.04 -5.99
N ARG A 307 12.32 20.17 -6.43
CA ARG A 307 11.54 21.28 -7.03
C ARG A 307 10.83 20.83 -8.31
N ARG A 308 11.49 20.03 -9.14
CA ARG A 308 10.93 19.50 -10.39
C ARG A 308 9.75 18.56 -10.12
N ARG A 309 9.88 17.62 -9.17
CA ARG A 309 8.78 16.74 -8.77
C ARG A 309 7.61 17.50 -8.17
N TRP A 310 7.89 18.47 -7.30
CA TRP A 310 6.84 19.30 -6.73
C TRP A 310 6.02 20.00 -7.84
N ARG A 311 6.69 20.69 -8.76
CA ARG A 311 6.03 21.36 -9.90
C ARG A 311 5.23 20.39 -10.77
N MET A 312 5.73 19.18 -10.98
CA MET A 312 5.01 18.15 -11.72
C MET A 312 3.71 17.74 -11.01
N TYR A 313 3.76 17.44 -9.71
CA TYR A 313 2.56 17.11 -8.95
C TYR A 313 1.58 18.26 -8.87
N GLU A 314 2.06 19.48 -8.64
CA GLU A 314 1.23 20.69 -8.62
C GLU A 314 0.53 20.92 -9.96
N HIS A 315 1.25 20.77 -11.08
CA HIS A 315 0.66 20.84 -12.41
C HIS A 315 -0.42 19.77 -12.60
N MET A 316 -0.12 18.52 -12.24
CA MET A 316 -1.09 17.42 -12.34
C MET A 316 -2.35 17.67 -11.50
N ALA A 317 -2.20 18.18 -10.27
CA ALA A 317 -3.31 18.51 -9.37
C ALA A 317 -4.12 19.73 -9.85
N SER A 318 -3.53 20.59 -10.70
CA SER A 318 -4.22 21.73 -11.31
C SER A 318 -5.01 21.39 -12.57
N MET A 319 -4.83 20.19 -13.14
CA MET A 319 -5.57 19.76 -14.33
C MET A 319 -7.07 19.69 -14.05
N LYS A 320 -7.89 20.09 -15.02
CA LYS A 320 -9.35 20.00 -14.95
C LYS A 320 -9.79 18.60 -15.43
N TYR A 321 -10.71 18.00 -14.69
CA TYR A 321 -11.32 16.71 -15.01
C TYR A 321 -12.83 16.93 -15.03
N GLY A 322 -13.43 16.99 -16.21
CA GLY A 322 -14.84 17.34 -16.42
C GLY A 322 -15.00 18.12 -17.72
N ASP A 323 -16.17 18.00 -18.35
CA ASP A 323 -16.47 18.69 -19.61
C ASP A 323 -16.59 20.20 -19.31
N GLU A 324 -15.67 21.00 -19.87
CA GLU A 324 -15.95 22.40 -20.23
C GLU A 324 -16.67 22.45 -21.58
#